data_AF-A0A7W3EJL9-F1
#
_entry.id   AF-A0A7W3EJL9-F1
#
_cell.length_a   1.000
_cell.length_b   1.000
_cell.length_c   1.000
_cell.angle_alpha   90.00
_cell.angle_beta   90.00
_cell.angle_gamma   90.00
#
_symmetry.space_group_name_H-M   'P 1'
#
loop_
_entity.id
_entity.type
_entity.pdbx_description
1 polymer ?
#
loop_
_entity_poly.entity_id
_entity_poly.type
_entity_poly.pdbx_seq_one_letter_code
_entity_poly.pdbx_strand_id
1 'polypeptide(L)'
;MERITETLSIACADEIPDIALLRQTSREKVLHLHFASEAERYREEFGLVLKAQLDEFVVGMHSADPVIRIARLISLEEINRHQDFFEHCAKEYRKLATELIFALAEQLNVEMAENNPLVTFAPFKCNRKRKGKMGKWQYCFHGFHCAFENKKTEQNIEVPLAYGFDFGDLDPYFFSGFIKSTPDWQPLPVAIYDDYHDGSRIIQQLLALGKLEKIPSPIPQYTGVAAVDRSNVDIANFRSTLESRLHRCKLRWLLKRVKNSQRSER
;
A
#
# COMPACT_ATOMS: atom_id res chain seq x y z
N MET A 1 -16.55 4.60 0.23
CA MET A 1 -17.69 4.04 0.97
C MET A 1 -17.34 4.06 2.43
N GLU A 2 -18.19 4.69 3.24
CA GLU A 2 -18.00 4.75 4.68
C GLU A 2 -18.80 3.64 5.37
N ARG A 3 -18.26 3.10 6.46
CA ARG A 3 -18.98 2.16 7.33
C ARG A 3 -19.88 2.93 8.29
N ILE A 4 -20.98 2.31 8.68
CA ILE A 4 -21.84 2.80 9.75
C ILE A 4 -21.21 2.40 11.09
N THR A 5 -20.97 3.37 11.96
CA THR A 5 -20.44 3.12 13.31
C THR A 5 -21.58 2.83 14.27
N GLU A 6 -21.47 1.71 14.99
CA GLU A 6 -22.37 1.32 16.06
C GLU A 6 -21.55 1.14 17.34
N THR A 7 -22.00 1.78 18.43
CA THR A 7 -21.29 1.79 19.70
C THR A 7 -22.05 0.98 20.73
N LEU A 8 -21.36 0.04 21.37
CA LEU A 8 -21.85 -0.74 22.49
C LEU A 8 -21.10 -0.31 23.75
N SER A 9 -21.82 0.22 24.74
CA SER A 9 -21.26 0.54 26.05
C SER A 9 -21.21 -0.72 26.91
N ILE A 10 -20.06 -0.98 27.51
CA ILE A 10 -19.82 -2.14 28.38
C ILE A 10 -19.41 -1.59 29.75
N ALA A 11 -20.29 -1.69 30.74
CA ALA A 11 -20.10 -1.20 32.10
C ALA A 11 -19.60 -2.29 33.07
N CYS A 12 -19.90 -3.56 32.81
CA CYS A 12 -19.47 -4.70 33.61
C CYS A 12 -19.10 -5.93 32.76
N ALA A 13 -18.62 -6.99 33.42
CA ALA A 13 -18.18 -8.22 32.74
C ALA A 13 -19.32 -8.94 31.98
N ASP A 14 -20.54 -8.91 32.54
CA ASP A 14 -21.69 -9.62 31.97
C ASP A 14 -22.23 -8.97 30.68
N GLU A 15 -21.83 -7.73 30.40
CA GLU A 15 -22.16 -6.99 29.18
C GLU A 15 -21.14 -7.20 28.05
N ILE A 16 -20.06 -7.95 28.30
CA ILE A 16 -19.07 -8.29 27.27
C ILE A 16 -19.76 -9.21 26.24
N PRO A 17 -19.82 -8.81 24.95
CA PRO A 17 -20.57 -9.55 23.94
C PRO A 17 -19.91 -10.89 23.62
N ASP A 18 -20.75 -11.90 23.36
CA ASP A 18 -20.30 -13.19 22.84
C ASP A 18 -19.63 -13.01 21.47
N ILE A 19 -18.50 -13.68 21.26
CA ILE A 19 -17.76 -13.70 19.99
C ILE A 19 -18.65 -14.21 18.85
N ALA A 20 -19.54 -15.18 19.10
CA ALA A 20 -20.49 -15.70 18.12
C ALA A 20 -21.48 -14.62 17.66
N LEU A 21 -21.84 -13.67 18.53
CA LEU A 21 -22.67 -12.52 18.16
C LEU A 21 -21.85 -11.52 17.34
N LEU A 22 -20.61 -11.23 17.74
CA LEU A 22 -19.72 -10.32 17.01
C LEU A 22 -19.49 -10.79 15.56
N ARG A 23 -19.36 -12.10 15.33
CA ARG A 23 -19.23 -12.70 13.98
C ARG A 23 -20.42 -12.43 13.05
N GLN A 24 -21.59 -12.11 13.59
CA GLN A 24 -22.79 -11.81 12.80
C GLN A 24 -22.80 -10.36 12.29
N THR A 25 -21.83 -9.55 12.72
CA THR A 25 -21.71 -8.16 12.27
C THR A 25 -21.47 -8.10 10.77
N SER A 26 -22.26 -7.28 10.08
CA SER A 26 -22.17 -7.09 8.63
C SER A 26 -20.96 -6.22 8.25
N ARG A 27 -20.51 -6.29 6.99
CA ARG A 27 -19.31 -5.56 6.52
C ARG A 27 -19.49 -4.05 6.48
N GLU A 28 -20.72 -3.61 6.31
CA GLU A 28 -21.13 -2.21 6.28
C GLU A 28 -21.00 -1.55 7.66
N LYS A 29 -20.89 -2.34 8.73
CA LYS A 29 -20.81 -1.85 10.10
C LYS A 29 -19.39 -1.91 10.65
N VAL A 30 -19.09 -0.95 11.52
CA VAL A 30 -17.96 -1.01 12.45
C VAL A 30 -18.52 -0.94 13.88
N LEU A 31 -18.18 -1.92 14.70
CA LEU A 31 -18.55 -1.94 16.10
C LEU A 31 -17.48 -1.27 16.95
N HIS A 32 -17.89 -0.35 17.81
CA HIS A 32 -17.08 0.23 18.86
C HIS A 32 -17.56 -0.32 20.20
N LEU A 33 -16.76 -1.19 20.80
CA LEU A 33 -16.99 -1.65 22.17
C LEU A 33 -16.32 -0.65 23.12
N HIS A 34 -17.12 0.18 23.79
CA HIS A 34 -16.66 1.19 24.72
C HIS A 34 -16.72 0.65 26.16
N PHE A 35 -15.56 0.31 26.72
CA PHE A 35 -15.44 -0.19 28.08
C PHE A 35 -15.43 0.98 29.06
N ALA A 36 -16.38 1.00 29.98
CA ALA A 36 -16.49 2.01 31.02
C ALA A 36 -16.32 1.38 32.40
N SER A 37 -15.97 2.22 33.38
CA SER A 37 -16.00 1.86 34.80
C SER A 37 -15.23 0.56 35.10
N GLU A 38 -15.87 -0.42 35.72
CA GLU A 38 -15.23 -1.67 36.14
C GLU A 38 -14.89 -2.61 34.97
N ALA A 39 -15.46 -2.39 33.79
CA ALA A 39 -15.20 -3.23 32.63
C ALA A 39 -13.87 -2.89 31.93
N GLU A 40 -13.31 -1.70 32.15
CA GLU A 40 -12.07 -1.26 31.50
C GLU A 40 -10.91 -2.25 31.70
N ARG A 41 -10.84 -2.87 32.88
CA ARG A 41 -9.82 -3.89 33.21
C ARG A 41 -9.86 -5.13 32.30
N TYR A 42 -10.99 -5.45 31.69
CA TYR A 42 -11.14 -6.61 30.81
C TYR A 42 -10.79 -6.31 29.35
N ARG A 43 -10.66 -5.03 28.99
CA ARG A 43 -10.50 -4.58 27.60
C ARG A 43 -9.28 -5.20 26.92
N GLU A 44 -8.13 -5.20 27.59
CA GLU A 44 -6.90 -5.69 26.98
C GLU A 44 -6.94 -7.21 26.75
N GLU A 45 -7.34 -7.97 27.76
CA GLU A 45 -7.48 -9.42 27.66
C GLU A 45 -8.51 -9.80 26.60
N PHE A 46 -9.69 -9.20 26.65
CA PHE A 46 -10.74 -9.48 25.68
C PHE A 46 -10.33 -9.06 24.26
N GLY A 47 -9.64 -7.93 24.09
CA GLY A 47 -9.12 -7.49 22.80
C GLY A 47 -8.11 -8.46 22.20
N LEU A 48 -7.27 -9.10 23.03
CA LEU A 48 -6.37 -10.18 22.58
C LEU A 48 -7.15 -11.43 22.16
N VAL A 49 -8.17 -11.82 22.92
CA VAL A 49 -9.07 -12.92 22.56
C VAL A 49 -9.74 -12.66 21.20
N LEU A 50 -10.25 -11.44 20.99
CA LEU A 50 -10.86 -11.06 19.72
C LEU A 50 -9.87 -11.12 18.56
N LYS A 51 -8.64 -10.63 18.74
CA LYS A 51 -7.59 -10.74 17.71
C LYS A 51 -7.24 -12.18 17.36
N ALA A 52 -7.29 -13.09 18.33
CA ALA A 52 -7.00 -14.50 18.12
C ALA A 52 -8.15 -15.25 17.44
N GLN A 53 -9.40 -14.84 17.69
CA GLN A 53 -10.57 -15.58 17.23
C GLN A 53 -11.25 -14.98 16.00
N LEU A 54 -11.20 -13.65 15.79
CA LEU A 54 -11.88 -12.98 14.67
C LEU A 54 -10.93 -12.70 13.50
N ASP A 55 -10.50 -13.76 12.82
CA ASP A 55 -9.61 -13.76 11.66
C ASP A 55 -10.18 -13.06 10.40
N GLU A 56 -11.50 -12.96 10.29
CA GLU A 56 -12.19 -12.19 9.24
C GLU A 56 -12.39 -10.70 9.59
N PHE A 57 -11.83 -10.23 10.70
CA PHE A 57 -12.07 -8.87 11.20
C PHE A 57 -10.75 -8.14 11.47
N VAL A 58 -10.80 -6.82 11.36
CA VAL A 58 -9.79 -5.94 11.96
C VAL A 58 -10.26 -5.61 13.36
N VAL A 59 -9.41 -5.95 14.34
CA VAL A 59 -9.61 -5.62 15.75
C VAL A 59 -8.55 -4.60 16.17
N GLY A 60 -8.97 -3.35 16.30
CA GLY A 60 -8.14 -2.23 16.75
C GLY A 60 -8.42 -1.92 18.21
N MET A 61 -7.39 -1.89 19.06
CA MET A 61 -7.50 -1.40 20.43
C MET A 61 -6.95 0.02 20.47
N HIS A 62 -7.76 0.99 20.88
CA HIS A 62 -7.30 2.37 20.99
C HIS A 62 -6.35 2.50 22.19
N SER A 63 -5.28 3.28 22.04
CA SER A 63 -4.28 3.46 23.11
C SER A 63 -4.70 4.51 24.14
N ALA A 64 -5.54 5.47 23.75
CA ALA A 64 -5.96 6.58 24.59
C ALA A 64 -7.41 6.44 25.11
N ASP A 65 -8.27 5.75 24.35
CA ASP A 65 -9.68 5.56 24.72
C ASP A 65 -9.92 4.09 25.06
N PRO A 66 -10.83 3.78 26.00
CA PRO A 66 -11.13 2.40 26.39
C PRO A 66 -12.03 1.70 25.35
N VAL A 67 -11.69 1.83 24.06
CA VAL A 67 -12.48 1.35 22.93
C VAL A 67 -11.75 0.22 22.19
N ILE A 68 -12.51 -0.83 21.87
CA ILE A 68 -12.14 -1.83 20.88
C ILE A 68 -12.98 -1.60 19.62
N ARG A 69 -12.32 -1.34 18.50
CA ARG A 69 -12.93 -1.21 17.18
C ARG A 69 -12.88 -2.55 16.45
N ILE A 70 -14.02 -3.03 15.98
CA ILE A 70 -14.17 -4.29 15.26
C ILE A 70 -14.83 -4.02 13.91
N ALA A 71 -14.19 -4.41 12.81
CA ALA A 71 -14.73 -4.23 11.47
C ALA A 71 -14.51 -5.48 10.61
N ARG A 72 -15.57 -5.99 9.98
CA ARG A 72 -15.48 -7.17 9.13
C ARG A 72 -14.80 -6.84 7.80
N LEU A 73 -13.86 -7.69 7.40
CA LEU A 73 -13.13 -7.58 6.14
C LEU A 73 -13.88 -8.25 4.99
N ILE A 74 -13.42 -8.02 3.76
CA ILE A 74 -13.83 -8.75 2.58
C ILE A 74 -13.60 -10.26 2.76
N SER A 75 -14.63 -11.04 2.49
CA SER A 75 -14.60 -12.50 2.59
C SER A 75 -13.88 -13.13 1.40
N LEU A 76 -13.36 -14.35 1.57
CA LEU A 76 -12.77 -15.10 0.46
C LEU A 76 -13.82 -15.45 -0.60
N GLU A 77 -15.08 -15.65 -0.21
CA GLU A 77 -16.18 -15.91 -1.14
C GLU A 77 -16.42 -14.70 -2.07
N GLU A 78 -16.45 -13.49 -1.50
CA GLU A 78 -16.56 -12.26 -2.28
C GLU A 78 -15.36 -12.06 -3.21
N ILE A 79 -14.14 -12.31 -2.74
CA ILE A 79 -12.95 -12.23 -3.59
C ILE A 79 -13.02 -13.24 -4.73
N ASN A 80 -13.36 -14.50 -4.44
CA ASN A 80 -13.44 -15.56 -5.45
C ASN A 80 -14.53 -15.27 -6.49
N ARG A 81 -15.67 -14.73 -6.06
CA ARG A 81 -16.76 -14.31 -6.95
C ARG A 81 -16.33 -13.21 -7.92
N HIS A 82 -15.44 -12.31 -7.47
CA HIS A 82 -14.99 -11.14 -8.25
C HIS A 82 -13.50 -11.20 -8.63
N GLN A 83 -12.91 -12.40 -8.67
CA GLN A 83 -11.47 -12.57 -8.87
C GLN A 83 -10.97 -12.01 -10.21
N ASP A 84 -11.77 -12.16 -11.28
CA ASP A 84 -11.40 -11.67 -12.61
C ASP A 84 -11.43 -10.14 -12.68
N PHE A 85 -12.32 -9.50 -11.91
CA PHE A 85 -12.33 -8.04 -11.77
C PHE A 85 -11.04 -7.56 -11.10
N PHE A 86 -10.65 -8.17 -9.98
CA PHE A 86 -9.43 -7.75 -9.28
C PHE A 86 -8.15 -8.05 -10.07
N GLU A 87 -8.10 -9.17 -10.80
CA GLU A 87 -7.00 -9.46 -11.73
C GLU A 87 -6.92 -8.41 -12.85
N HIS A 88 -8.06 -8.03 -13.43
CA HIS A 88 -8.12 -6.95 -14.41
C HIS A 88 -7.59 -5.64 -13.84
N CYS A 89 -8.00 -5.26 -12.62
CA CYS A 89 -7.49 -4.07 -11.94
C CYS A 89 -5.97 -4.11 -11.76
N ALA A 90 -5.39 -5.25 -11.40
CA ALA A 90 -3.94 -5.41 -11.27
C ALA A 90 -3.20 -5.22 -12.61
N LYS A 91 -3.76 -5.74 -13.70
CA LYS A 91 -3.20 -5.57 -15.06
C LYS A 91 -3.26 -4.11 -15.51
N GLU A 92 -4.40 -3.44 -15.31
CA GLU A 92 -4.55 -2.01 -15.64
C GLU A 92 -3.68 -1.11 -14.74
N TYR A 93 -3.48 -1.47 -13.47
CA TYR A 93 -2.54 -0.77 -12.58
C TYR A 93 -1.15 -0.74 -13.20
N ARG A 94 -0.61 -1.91 -13.57
CA ARG A 94 0.71 -2.02 -14.18
C ARG A 94 0.81 -1.21 -15.47
N LYS A 95 -0.20 -1.33 -16.33
CA LYS A 95 -0.24 -0.62 -17.62
C LYS A 95 -0.19 0.89 -17.42
N LEU A 96 -1.09 1.44 -16.61
CA LEU A 96 -1.16 2.87 -16.35
C LEU A 96 0.11 3.36 -15.63
N ALA A 97 0.61 2.62 -14.64
CA ALA A 97 1.84 2.96 -13.92
C ALA A 97 3.03 3.08 -14.88
N THR A 98 3.13 2.16 -15.84
CA THR A 98 4.15 2.15 -16.89
C THR A 98 3.99 3.36 -17.80
N GLU A 99 2.80 3.60 -18.35
CA GLU A 99 2.54 4.74 -19.23
C GLU A 99 2.91 6.08 -18.56
N LEU A 100 2.50 6.28 -17.30
CA LEU A 100 2.73 7.52 -16.58
C LEU A 100 4.20 7.77 -16.26
N ILE A 101 4.95 6.75 -15.84
CA ILE A 101 6.35 6.95 -15.47
C ILE A 101 7.24 7.19 -16.69
N PHE A 102 6.95 6.53 -17.82
CA PHE A 102 7.64 6.79 -19.09
C PHE A 102 7.32 8.19 -19.62
N ALA A 103 6.04 8.60 -19.62
CA ALA A 103 5.65 9.96 -19.98
C ALA A 103 6.32 11.01 -19.08
N LEU A 104 6.46 10.73 -17.79
CA LEU A 104 7.12 11.63 -16.85
C LEU A 104 8.63 11.72 -17.12
N ALA A 105 9.28 10.61 -17.44
CA ALA A 105 10.69 10.58 -17.84
C ALA A 105 10.95 11.47 -19.07
N GLU A 106 10.09 11.35 -20.09
CA GLU A 106 10.13 12.18 -21.30
C GLU A 106 9.95 13.66 -20.96
N GLN A 107 8.91 14.02 -20.19
CA GLN A 107 8.66 15.41 -19.80
C GLN A 107 9.81 16.02 -18.98
N LEU A 108 10.45 15.23 -18.13
CA LEU A 108 11.60 15.67 -17.34
C LEU A 108 12.91 15.67 -18.14
N ASN A 109 12.89 15.17 -19.38
CA ASN A 109 14.04 14.96 -20.24
C ASN A 109 15.13 14.12 -19.54
N VAL A 110 14.72 12.98 -18.99
CA VAL A 110 15.60 12.03 -18.29
C VAL A 110 15.50 10.67 -18.94
N GLU A 111 16.66 10.13 -19.30
CA GLU A 111 16.77 8.74 -19.72
C GLU A 111 16.71 7.82 -18.51
N MET A 112 15.77 6.87 -18.50
CA MET A 112 15.69 5.85 -17.45
C MET A 112 16.87 4.89 -17.59
N ALA A 113 17.83 5.02 -16.68
CA ALA A 113 19.02 4.17 -16.63
C ALA A 113 18.62 2.69 -16.54
N GLU A 114 19.39 1.79 -17.16
CA GLU A 114 19.27 0.31 -17.19
C GLU A 114 18.44 -0.28 -16.04
N ASN A 115 17.12 -0.33 -16.23
CA ASN A 115 16.15 -0.84 -15.26
C ASN A 115 16.19 -0.18 -13.87
N ASN A 116 16.71 1.03 -13.65
CA ASN A 116 16.78 1.66 -12.33
C ASN A 116 16.00 2.99 -12.19
N PRO A 117 14.66 2.95 -12.20
CA PRO A 117 13.82 4.13 -12.00
C PRO A 117 14.08 4.82 -10.67
N LEU A 118 14.23 4.07 -9.57
CA LEU A 118 14.45 4.64 -8.25
C LEU A 118 15.65 5.58 -8.21
N VAL A 119 16.77 5.18 -8.81
CA VAL A 119 17.96 6.04 -8.85
C VAL A 119 17.83 7.13 -9.91
N THR A 120 17.21 6.83 -11.06
CA THR A 120 16.94 7.82 -12.11
C THR A 120 16.18 9.02 -11.55
N PHE A 121 15.15 8.78 -10.74
CA PHE A 121 14.32 9.83 -10.16
C PHE A 121 14.80 10.35 -8.79
N ALA A 122 15.81 9.75 -8.17
CA ALA A 122 16.32 10.18 -6.87
C ALA A 122 16.71 11.68 -6.80
N PRO A 123 17.33 12.30 -7.84
CA PRO A 123 17.65 13.73 -7.82
C PRO A 123 16.42 14.65 -7.69
N PHE A 124 15.23 14.18 -8.11
CA PHE A 124 13.99 14.95 -8.07
C PHE A 124 13.37 14.99 -6.67
N LYS A 125 13.66 14.01 -5.81
CA LYS A 125 13.05 13.88 -4.47
C LYS A 125 13.35 15.05 -3.52
N CYS A 126 14.48 15.73 -3.72
CA CYS A 126 14.94 16.79 -2.84
C CYS A 126 14.95 18.17 -3.50
N ASN A 127 14.30 18.34 -4.66
CA ASN A 127 14.33 19.59 -5.41
C ASN A 127 12.91 20.11 -5.74
N ARG A 128 12.84 21.28 -6.39
CA ARG A 128 11.56 21.92 -6.77
C ARG A 128 10.72 21.09 -7.73
N LYS A 129 11.35 20.17 -8.49
CA LYS A 129 10.71 19.23 -9.40
C LYS A 129 10.28 17.92 -8.70
N ARG A 130 10.30 17.86 -7.37
CA ARG A 130 9.72 16.74 -6.60
C ARG A 130 8.25 16.52 -6.94
N LYS A 131 7.51 17.61 -7.17
CA LYS A 131 6.11 17.59 -7.56
C LYS A 131 5.88 18.51 -8.75
N GLY A 132 4.91 18.17 -9.59
CA GLY A 132 4.59 18.97 -10.77
C GLY A 132 3.32 18.52 -11.47
N LYS A 133 3.09 19.07 -12.66
CA LYS A 133 1.99 18.69 -13.55
C LYS A 133 2.55 18.01 -14.79
N MET A 134 1.82 17.05 -15.33
CA MET A 134 2.05 16.36 -16.59
C MET A 134 0.71 16.15 -17.29
N GLY A 135 0.36 17.06 -18.20
CA GLY A 135 -0.97 17.12 -18.79
C GLY A 135 -2.07 17.21 -17.72
N LYS A 136 -2.95 16.22 -17.67
CA LYS A 136 -4.05 16.12 -16.69
C LYS A 136 -3.61 15.58 -15.32
N TRP A 137 -2.40 15.04 -15.23
CA TRP A 137 -1.87 14.42 -14.03
C TRP A 137 -1.04 15.40 -13.21
N GLN A 138 -1.18 15.35 -11.90
CA GLN A 138 -0.18 15.85 -10.97
C GLN A 138 0.68 14.70 -10.51
N TYR A 139 1.99 14.92 -10.36
CA TYR A 139 2.90 13.91 -9.84
C TYR A 139 3.61 14.40 -8.58
N CYS A 140 4.01 13.46 -7.71
CA CYS A 140 4.82 13.72 -6.53
C CYS A 140 5.75 12.54 -6.23
N PHE A 141 7.06 12.74 -6.27
CA PHE A 141 8.03 11.75 -5.82
C PHE A 141 8.11 11.73 -4.28
N HIS A 142 7.96 10.55 -3.68
CA HIS A 142 8.10 10.33 -2.23
C HIS A 142 8.52 8.88 -1.96
N GLY A 143 9.09 8.59 -0.78
CA GLY A 143 9.47 7.21 -0.40
C GLY A 143 10.18 6.44 -1.52
N PHE A 144 9.63 5.27 -1.88
CA PHE A 144 10.01 4.47 -3.05
C PHE A 144 9.05 4.58 -4.24
N HIS A 145 8.15 5.57 -4.24
CA HIS A 145 7.06 5.70 -5.20
C HIS A 145 7.07 7.06 -5.94
N CYS A 146 6.22 7.15 -6.95
CA CYS A 146 5.77 8.39 -7.54
C CYS A 146 4.23 8.38 -7.57
N ALA A 147 3.62 9.26 -6.79
CA ALA A 147 2.18 9.45 -6.78
C ALA A 147 1.76 10.17 -8.05
N PHE A 148 0.67 9.74 -8.66
CA PHE A 148 -0.02 10.46 -9.73
C PHE A 148 -1.49 10.65 -9.38
N GLU A 149 -2.01 11.85 -9.63
CA GLU A 149 -3.42 12.19 -9.43
C GLU A 149 -3.96 12.93 -10.65
N ASN A 150 -5.00 12.38 -11.28
CA ASN A 150 -5.67 13.02 -12.39
C ASN A 150 -6.65 14.07 -11.87
N LYS A 151 -6.37 15.36 -12.07
CA LYS A 151 -7.20 16.44 -11.51
C LYS A 151 -8.59 16.58 -12.14
N LYS A 152 -8.87 15.88 -13.24
CA LYS A 152 -10.19 15.86 -13.84
C LYS A 152 -11.06 14.72 -13.32
N THR A 153 -10.47 13.55 -13.11
CA THR A 153 -11.19 12.33 -12.74
C THR A 153 -11.02 11.92 -11.28
N GLU A 154 -10.12 12.58 -10.55
CA GLU A 154 -9.71 12.26 -9.17
C GLU A 154 -9.09 10.87 -9.01
N GLN A 155 -8.82 10.18 -10.12
CA GLN A 155 -8.10 8.90 -10.13
C GLN A 155 -6.69 9.10 -9.60
N ASN A 156 -6.27 8.23 -8.68
CA ASN A 156 -4.94 8.22 -8.10
C ASN A 156 -4.25 6.87 -8.31
N ILE A 157 -2.93 6.91 -8.45
CA ILE A 157 -2.07 5.72 -8.60
C ILE A 157 -0.69 6.01 -8.02
N GLU A 158 -0.06 5.02 -7.38
CA GLU A 158 1.22 5.16 -6.68
C GLU A 158 2.30 4.28 -7.30
N VAL A 159 2.97 4.80 -8.33
CA VAL A 159 3.89 4.02 -9.15
C VAL A 159 5.12 3.59 -8.35
N PRO A 160 5.37 2.27 -8.16
CA PRO A 160 6.53 1.78 -7.44
C PRO A 160 7.78 1.92 -8.30
N LEU A 161 8.85 2.51 -7.74
CA LEU A 161 10.11 2.73 -8.48
C LEU A 161 11.20 1.70 -8.13
N ALA A 162 10.94 0.86 -7.13
CA ALA A 162 11.92 -0.02 -6.54
C ALA A 162 12.05 -1.38 -7.21
N TYR A 163 11.21 -1.75 -8.18
CA TYR A 163 11.19 -3.11 -8.79
C TYR A 163 11.67 -3.10 -10.24
N GLY A 164 12.64 -2.24 -10.54
CA GLY A 164 13.08 -1.97 -11.89
C GLY A 164 11.97 -1.45 -12.78
N PHE A 165 11.86 -1.94 -14.01
CA PHE A 165 10.73 -1.62 -14.91
C PHE A 165 9.47 -2.45 -14.62
N ASP A 166 9.43 -3.15 -13.49
CA ASP A 166 8.22 -3.76 -12.99
C ASP A 166 7.40 -2.76 -12.16
N PHE A 167 6.69 -1.87 -12.84
CA PHE A 167 5.82 -0.86 -12.21
C PHE A 167 4.49 -1.43 -11.69
N GLY A 168 4.32 -2.76 -11.72
CA GLY A 168 3.09 -3.46 -11.35
C GLY A 168 3.05 -3.98 -9.92
N ASP A 169 4.02 -3.61 -9.06
CA ASP A 169 4.01 -4.01 -7.66
C ASP A 169 2.76 -3.47 -6.94
N LEU A 170 2.04 -4.36 -6.27
CA LEU A 170 0.78 -4.08 -5.60
C LEU A 170 1.01 -3.95 -4.09
N ASP A 171 1.15 -2.71 -3.63
CA ASP A 171 0.97 -2.40 -2.22
C ASP A 171 -0.53 -2.44 -1.87
N PRO A 172 -0.95 -3.11 -0.77
CA PRO A 172 -2.36 -3.22 -0.42
C PRO A 172 -3.13 -1.91 -0.35
N TYR A 173 -2.55 -0.89 0.30
CA TYR A 173 -3.21 0.39 0.52
C TYR A 173 -3.35 1.16 -0.80
N PHE A 174 -2.27 1.22 -1.58
CA PHE A 174 -2.27 1.93 -2.85
C PHE A 174 -3.10 1.24 -3.93
N PHE A 175 -3.11 -0.10 -3.96
CA PHE A 175 -3.93 -0.85 -4.90
C PHE A 175 -5.42 -0.66 -4.64
N SER A 176 -5.85 -0.72 -3.37
CA SER A 176 -7.23 -0.39 -2.98
C SER A 176 -7.60 1.05 -3.36
N GLY A 177 -6.69 2.00 -3.14
CA GLY A 177 -6.86 3.41 -3.53
C GLY A 177 -7.07 3.59 -5.04
N PHE A 178 -6.28 2.89 -5.85
CA PHE A 178 -6.43 2.89 -7.31
C PHE A 178 -7.76 2.30 -7.78
N ILE A 179 -8.17 1.14 -7.22
CA ILE A 179 -9.47 0.52 -7.53
C ILE A 179 -10.61 1.50 -7.22
N LYS A 180 -10.59 2.07 -6.01
CA LYS A 180 -11.65 2.97 -5.54
C LYS A 180 -11.71 4.29 -6.30
N SER A 181 -10.57 4.78 -6.79
CA SER A 181 -10.50 6.08 -7.47
C SER A 181 -10.67 6.01 -8.99
N THR A 182 -10.71 4.80 -9.58
CA THR A 182 -10.90 4.64 -11.02
C THR A 182 -12.39 4.76 -11.38
N PRO A 183 -12.79 5.80 -12.15
CA PRO A 183 -14.22 6.08 -12.39
C PRO A 183 -14.93 4.99 -13.19
N ASP A 184 -14.23 4.38 -14.15
CA ASP A 184 -14.81 3.40 -15.08
C ASP A 184 -15.24 2.09 -14.37
N TRP A 185 -14.83 1.90 -13.11
CA TRP A 185 -15.18 0.74 -12.30
C TRP A 185 -16.30 1.02 -11.30
N GLN A 186 -16.89 2.21 -11.33
CA GLN A 186 -17.97 2.57 -10.41
C GLN A 186 -19.36 2.24 -10.99
N PRO A 187 -20.28 1.67 -10.19
CA PRO A 187 -20.06 1.20 -8.81
C PRO A 187 -19.22 -0.08 -8.77
N LEU A 188 -18.39 -0.23 -7.73
CA LEU A 188 -17.60 -1.44 -7.53
C LEU A 188 -18.52 -2.67 -7.37
N PRO A 189 -18.14 -3.85 -7.91
CA PRO A 189 -18.94 -5.08 -7.76
C PRO A 189 -18.96 -5.60 -6.32
N VAL A 190 -17.98 -5.19 -5.50
CA VAL A 190 -17.90 -5.44 -4.06
C VAL A 190 -17.22 -4.25 -3.38
N ALA A 191 -17.68 -3.90 -2.19
CA ALA A 191 -17.11 -2.79 -1.43
C ALA A 191 -15.72 -3.11 -0.88
N ILE A 192 -14.83 -2.12 -0.91
CA ILE A 192 -13.55 -2.09 -0.21
C ILE A 192 -13.65 -1.00 0.86
N TYR A 193 -13.66 -1.40 2.12
CA TYR A 193 -13.86 -0.48 3.25
C TYR A 193 -12.56 -0.17 3.99
N ASP A 194 -11.65 -1.13 4.09
CA ASP A 194 -10.34 -0.97 4.72
C ASP A 194 -9.23 -1.09 3.67
N ASP A 195 -8.63 0.03 3.29
CA ASP A 195 -7.72 0.10 2.15
C ASP A 195 -6.54 -0.88 2.28
N TYR A 196 -5.99 -1.04 3.49
CA TYR A 196 -4.87 -1.96 3.70
C TYR A 196 -5.34 -3.41 3.88
N HIS A 197 -6.26 -3.67 4.80
CA HIS A 197 -6.59 -5.05 5.18
C HIS A 197 -7.45 -5.76 4.14
N ASP A 198 -8.41 -5.08 3.51
CA ASP A 198 -9.17 -5.66 2.40
C ASP A 198 -8.25 -5.86 1.18
N GLY A 199 -7.43 -4.85 0.87
CA GLY A 199 -6.44 -4.94 -0.21
C GLY A 199 -5.45 -6.11 -0.03
N SER A 200 -4.99 -6.32 1.20
CA SER A 200 -4.06 -7.41 1.54
C SER A 200 -4.72 -8.77 1.33
N ARG A 201 -5.97 -8.94 1.79
CA ARG A 201 -6.73 -10.18 1.57
C ARG A 201 -6.98 -10.45 0.09
N ILE A 202 -7.33 -9.42 -0.68
CA ILE A 202 -7.50 -9.53 -2.14
C ILE A 202 -6.19 -10.03 -2.78
N ILE A 203 -5.06 -9.36 -2.51
CA ILE A 203 -3.75 -9.73 -3.07
C ILE A 203 -3.35 -11.15 -2.68
N GLN A 204 -3.49 -11.52 -1.40
CA GLN A 204 -3.15 -12.85 -0.91
C GLN A 204 -4.01 -13.94 -1.54
N GLN A 205 -5.31 -13.70 -1.71
CA GLN A 205 -6.20 -14.69 -2.32
C GLN A 205 -5.92 -14.84 -3.82
N LEU A 206 -5.65 -13.75 -4.54
CA LEU A 206 -5.27 -13.85 -5.96
C LEU A 206 -3.91 -14.51 -6.17
N LEU A 207 -2.96 -14.34 -5.25
CA LEU A 207 -1.71 -15.10 -5.20
C LEU A 207 -1.99 -16.60 -5.03
N ALA A 208 -2.88 -16.98 -4.09
CA ALA A 208 -3.24 -18.38 -3.87
C ALA A 208 -3.95 -19.02 -5.07
N LEU A 209 -4.69 -18.22 -5.85
CA LEU A 209 -5.34 -18.62 -7.09
C LEU A 209 -4.40 -18.64 -8.32
N GLY A 210 -3.13 -18.22 -8.16
CA GLY A 210 -2.17 -18.15 -9.27
C GLY A 210 -2.41 -17.03 -10.28
N LYS A 211 -3.25 -16.04 -9.94
CA LYS A 211 -3.53 -14.85 -10.77
C LYS A 211 -2.51 -13.73 -10.57
N LEU A 212 -1.82 -13.74 -9.43
CA LEU A 212 -0.68 -12.89 -9.14
C LEU A 212 0.54 -13.78 -8.87
N GLU A 213 1.73 -13.19 -8.97
CA GLU A 213 2.97 -13.85 -8.58
C GLU A 213 3.89 -12.90 -7.79
N LYS A 214 4.81 -13.48 -7.03
CA LYS A 214 5.83 -12.71 -6.33
C LYS A 214 6.91 -12.27 -7.29
N ILE A 215 7.32 -11.01 -7.19
CA ILE A 215 8.38 -10.43 -8.00
C ILE A 215 9.62 -10.13 -7.16
N PRO A 216 10.84 -10.28 -7.70
CA PRO A 216 12.04 -9.99 -6.95
C PRO A 216 12.13 -8.48 -6.61
N SER A 217 12.54 -8.15 -5.39
CA SER A 217 13.02 -6.80 -5.09
C SER A 217 14.53 -6.75 -5.20
N PRO A 218 15.10 -5.64 -5.69
CA PRO A 218 16.51 -5.37 -5.55
C PRO A 218 16.93 -4.98 -4.12
N ILE A 219 15.97 -4.67 -3.24
CA ILE A 219 16.25 -4.48 -1.82
C ILE A 219 16.27 -5.86 -1.15
N PRO A 220 17.38 -6.28 -0.50
CA PRO A 220 17.45 -7.57 0.18
C PRO A 220 16.30 -7.75 1.17
N GLN A 221 15.70 -8.95 1.19
CA GLN A 221 14.54 -9.35 2.02
C GLN A 221 13.17 -8.83 1.58
N TYR A 222 13.08 -7.97 0.55
CA TYR A 222 11.80 -7.54 0.00
C TYR A 222 11.41 -8.37 -1.22
N THR A 223 10.12 -8.63 -1.36
CA THR A 223 9.50 -9.22 -2.56
C THR A 223 8.25 -8.42 -2.87
N GLY A 224 8.03 -8.10 -4.14
CA GLY A 224 6.80 -7.48 -4.59
C GLY A 224 5.76 -8.52 -5.00
N VAL A 225 4.60 -8.05 -5.42
CA VAL A 225 3.52 -8.86 -5.99
C VAL A 225 2.94 -8.17 -7.22
N ALA A 226 2.81 -8.88 -8.34
CA ALA A 226 2.26 -8.33 -9.57
C ALA A 226 1.39 -9.35 -10.32
N ALA A 227 0.58 -8.90 -11.27
CA ALA A 227 -0.22 -9.77 -12.14
C ALA A 227 0.65 -10.70 -13.00
N VAL A 228 0.19 -11.94 -13.21
CA VAL A 228 0.82 -12.90 -14.13
C VAL A 228 0.71 -12.44 -15.59
N ASP A 229 1.39 -13.15 -16.50
CA ASP A 229 1.43 -12.89 -17.95
C ASP A 229 1.94 -11.51 -18.35
N ARG A 230 2.96 -11.02 -17.62
CA ARG A 230 3.68 -9.80 -17.96
C ARG A 230 5.05 -10.10 -18.54
N SER A 231 5.57 -9.19 -19.37
CA SER A 231 6.97 -9.25 -19.80
C SER A 231 7.88 -9.18 -18.58
N ASN A 232 8.65 -10.25 -18.34
CA ASN A 232 9.59 -10.31 -17.23
C ASN A 232 10.67 -9.24 -17.37
N VAL A 233 10.96 -8.57 -16.26
CA VAL A 233 12.06 -7.61 -16.16
C VAL A 233 13.25 -8.33 -15.52
N ASP A 234 14.41 -8.27 -16.16
CA ASP A 234 15.64 -8.82 -15.57
C ASP A 234 16.12 -7.93 -14.41
N ILE A 235 15.91 -8.41 -13.17
CA ILE A 235 16.24 -7.70 -11.93
C ILE A 235 17.69 -7.98 -11.49
N ALA A 236 18.38 -8.98 -12.05
CA ALA A 236 19.75 -9.32 -11.64
C ALA A 236 20.73 -8.15 -11.91
N ASN A 237 20.55 -7.45 -13.02
CA ASN A 237 21.32 -6.24 -13.36
C ASN A 237 21.01 -5.03 -12.46
N PHE A 238 19.84 -5.02 -11.78
CA PHE A 238 19.48 -3.94 -10.87
C PHE A 238 20.31 -3.99 -9.58
N ARG A 239 20.42 -5.16 -8.93
CA ARG A 239 21.05 -5.31 -7.61
C ARG A 239 22.50 -4.83 -7.63
N SER A 240 23.27 -5.25 -8.62
CA SER A 240 24.67 -4.83 -8.83
C SER A 240 24.80 -3.31 -9.04
N THR A 241 23.84 -2.70 -9.74
CA THR A 241 23.82 -1.26 -10.02
C THR A 241 23.44 -0.42 -8.79
N LEU A 242 22.48 -0.90 -7.98
CA LEU A 242 22.07 -0.24 -6.74
C LEU A 242 23.19 -0.27 -5.69
N GLU A 243 23.80 -1.43 -5.47
CA GLU A 243 24.91 -1.61 -4.51
C GLU A 243 26.13 -0.76 -4.88
N SER A 244 26.54 -0.79 -6.16
CA SER A 244 27.66 0.01 -6.64
C SER A 244 27.41 1.52 -6.55
N ARG A 245 26.16 1.98 -6.75
CA ARG A 245 25.80 3.40 -6.60
C ARG A 245 25.69 3.82 -5.13
N LEU A 246 25.11 3.01 -4.25
CA LEU A 246 25.09 3.27 -2.80
C LEU A 246 26.51 3.33 -2.21
N HIS A 247 27.39 2.43 -2.65
CA HIS A 247 28.82 2.47 -2.30
C HIS A 247 29.49 3.77 -2.77
N ARG A 248 29.26 4.18 -4.03
CA ARG A 248 29.77 5.45 -4.58
C ARG A 248 29.23 6.69 -3.85
N CYS A 249 27.97 6.68 -3.44
CA CYS A 249 27.37 7.76 -2.65
C CYS A 249 27.99 7.85 -1.25
N LYS A 250 28.17 6.72 -0.56
CA LYS A 250 28.89 6.66 0.73
C LYS A 250 30.34 7.15 0.60
N LEU A 251 31.05 6.73 -0.45
CA LEU A 251 32.44 7.14 -0.72
C LEU A 251 32.53 8.65 -1.03
N ARG A 252 31.63 9.21 -1.84
CA ARG A 252 31.55 10.66 -2.10
C ARG A 252 31.24 11.47 -0.84
N TRP A 253 30.39 10.96 0.04
CA TRP A 253 30.06 11.61 1.30
C TRP A 253 31.26 11.62 2.26
N LEU A 254 31.99 10.50 2.37
CA LEU A 254 33.24 10.39 3.12
C LEU A 254 34.31 11.35 2.57
N LEU A 255 34.51 11.40 1.25
CA LEU A 255 35.49 12.30 0.61
C LEU A 255 35.14 13.78 0.79
N LYS A 256 33.85 14.15 0.82
CA LYS A 256 33.42 15.51 1.16
C LYS A 256 33.71 15.86 2.63
N ARG A 257 33.54 14.92 3.56
CA ARG A 257 33.89 15.12 4.98
C ARG A 257 35.39 15.34 5.17
N VAL A 258 36.22 14.52 4.52
CA VAL A 258 37.69 14.66 4.57
C VAL A 258 38.16 15.99 3.96
N LYS A 259 37.58 16.43 2.83
CA LYS A 259 37.90 17.75 2.24
C LYS A 259 37.46 18.92 3.11
N ASN A 260 36.36 18.78 3.85
CA ASN A 260 35.87 19.82 4.75
C ASN A 260 36.67 19.89 6.06
N SER A 261 37.15 18.76 6.60
CA SER A 261 38.02 18.76 7.77
C SER A 261 39.40 19.37 7.46
N GLN A 262 39.94 19.14 6.26
CA GLN A 262 41.20 19.76 5.81
C GLN A 262 41.08 21.27 5.52
N ARG A 263 39.86 21.81 5.40
CA ARG A 263 39.61 23.25 5.22
C ARG A 263 39.38 24.00 6.53
N SER A 264 39.05 23.31 7.63
CA SER A 264 38.91 23.93 8.95
C SER A 264 40.23 24.02 9.73
N GLU A 265 41.31 23.45 9.20
CA GLU A 265 42.66 23.46 9.78
C GLU A 265 43.63 24.39 9.01
N ARG A 266 43.11 25.33 8.21
CA ARG A 266 43.88 26.41 7.58
C ARG A 266 43.31 27.77 7.90
#